data_AF-A0A3D8M2X8-F1
#
_entry.id   AF-A0A3D8M2X8-F1
#
_cell.length_a   1.000
_cell.length_b   1.000
_cell.length_c   1.000
_cell.angle_alpha   90.00
_cell.angle_beta   90.00
_cell.angle_gamma   90.00
#
_symmetry.space_group_name_H-M   'P 1'
#
loop_
_entity.id
_entity.type
_entity.pdbx_description
1 polymer ?
#
loop_
_entity_poly.entity_id
_entity_poly.type
_entity_poly.pdbx_seq_one_letter_code
_entity_poly.pdbx_strand_id
1 'polypeptide(L)'
;MTTAAACRAQQYPVLKVTRHCLFALACLFFVNASHADGEPLAIIANHSVTTLQLSRSEVRQIFTANKQYWPDGSKITVFVMDPRTSIHKNFCQQKLQMFPYQLERLWNQVTFSGQGSPPVKVSTHAELIQAVKSTPGAIGYAIAGESGDVQTIRVNNS
;
A
#
# COMPACT_ATOMS: atom_id res chain seq x y z
N MET A 1 53.78 60.45 -8.35
CA MET A 1 52.94 61.30 -7.47
C MET A 1 52.02 62.06 -8.42
N THR A 2 50.70 61.92 -8.48
CA THR A 2 49.68 61.46 -7.53
C THR A 2 48.46 61.00 -8.34
N THR A 3 47.59 60.29 -7.65
CA THR A 3 46.52 59.36 -8.00
C THR A 3 45.23 59.91 -8.64
N ALA A 4 44.50 58.97 -9.26
CA ALA A 4 43.07 58.64 -9.09
C ALA A 4 41.99 59.15 -10.07
N ALA A 5 41.06 58.21 -10.29
CA ALA A 5 39.66 58.33 -10.67
C ALA A 5 39.36 58.55 -12.18
N ALA A 6 38.41 57.87 -12.81
CA ALA A 6 37.25 57.16 -12.30
C ALA A 6 36.84 56.03 -13.27
N CYS A 7 36.50 54.88 -12.69
CA CYS A 7 35.72 53.82 -13.32
C CYS A 7 34.35 54.38 -13.71
N ARG A 8 34.01 54.38 -15.01
CA ARG A 8 32.68 54.80 -15.48
C ARG A 8 31.93 53.55 -15.95
N ALA A 9 30.88 53.24 -15.19
CA ALA A 9 29.97 52.12 -15.38
C ALA A 9 29.38 52.09 -16.80
N GLN A 10 29.56 50.96 -17.49
CA GLN A 10 28.75 50.64 -18.67
C GLN A 10 27.38 50.18 -18.21
N GLN A 11 26.35 50.96 -18.59
CA GLN A 11 24.95 50.60 -18.48
C GLN A 11 24.66 49.36 -19.34
N TYR A 12 24.38 48.23 -18.72
CA TYR A 12 23.73 47.09 -19.37
C TYR A 12 22.23 47.41 -19.50
N PRO A 13 21.62 47.26 -20.68
CA PRO A 13 20.19 47.47 -20.84
C PRO A 13 19.43 46.40 -20.05
N VAL A 14 18.55 46.84 -19.16
CA VAL A 14 17.67 45.97 -18.38
C VAL A 14 16.70 45.29 -19.35
N LEU A 15 16.91 44.00 -19.58
CA LEU A 15 16.07 43.17 -20.43
C LEU A 15 14.62 43.21 -19.88
N LYS A 16 13.71 43.87 -20.61
CA LYS A 16 12.27 43.91 -20.27
C LYS A 16 11.69 42.51 -20.50
N VAL A 17 11.70 41.68 -19.46
CA VAL A 17 10.95 40.43 -19.42
C VAL A 17 9.47 40.78 -19.36
N THR A 18 8.81 40.78 -20.53
CA THR A 18 7.39 41.05 -20.67
C THR A 18 6.60 40.00 -19.85
N ARG A 19 5.70 40.47 -18.98
CA ARG A 19 4.88 39.71 -17.99
C ARG A 19 4.17 38.45 -18.52
N HIS A 20 4.05 38.30 -19.83
CA HIS A 20 3.36 37.19 -20.47
C HIS A 20 4.23 35.94 -20.67
N CYS A 21 5.56 36.06 -20.72
CA CYS A 21 6.45 34.88 -20.77
C CYS A 21 6.54 34.16 -19.41
N LEU A 22 6.29 34.86 -18.30
CA LEU A 22 6.28 34.28 -16.95
C LEU A 22 4.98 33.51 -16.65
N PHE A 23 3.89 33.77 -17.38
CA PHE A 23 2.60 33.09 -17.18
C PHE A 23 2.46 31.80 -18.00
N ALA A 24 3.09 31.71 -19.18
CA ALA A 24 3.03 30.51 -20.02
C ALA A 24 3.83 29.32 -19.45
N LEU A 25 4.86 29.57 -18.63
CA LEU A 25 5.67 28.52 -17.99
C LEU A 25 4.96 27.90 -16.76
N ALA A 26 3.95 28.58 -16.18
CA ALA A 26 3.23 28.12 -15.00
C ALA A 26 2.11 27.11 -15.33
N CYS A 27 1.59 27.10 -16.56
CA CYS A 27 0.52 26.19 -16.98
C CYS A 27 1.04 24.78 -17.36
N LEU A 28 2.33 24.62 -17.64
CA LEU A 28 2.93 23.32 -17.96
C LEU A 28 3.20 22.42 -16.73
N PHE A 29 3.03 22.95 -15.50
CA PHE A 29 3.24 22.19 -14.27
C PHE A 29 1.98 21.56 -13.66
N PHE A 30 0.79 21.82 -14.22
CA PHE A 30 -0.49 21.50 -13.55
C PHE A 30 -1.25 20.29 -14.10
N VAL A 31 -0.75 19.60 -15.12
CA VAL A 31 -1.44 18.44 -15.68
C VAL A 31 -0.57 17.21 -15.48
N ASN A 32 -0.97 16.41 -14.51
CA ASN A 32 -0.92 14.94 -14.42
C ASN A 32 -0.84 14.51 -12.94
N ALA A 33 -1.78 14.97 -12.13
CA ALA A 33 -2.16 14.20 -10.94
C ALA A 33 -3.01 13.04 -11.43
N SER A 34 -2.36 11.97 -11.89
CA SER A 34 -3.05 10.69 -12.06
C SER A 34 -3.53 10.28 -10.68
N HIS A 35 -4.82 10.47 -10.41
CA HIS A 35 -5.47 9.85 -9.27
C HIS A 35 -5.38 8.35 -9.52
N ALA A 36 -4.39 7.71 -8.90
CA ALA A 36 -4.33 6.27 -8.83
C ALA A 36 -5.46 5.84 -7.89
N ASP A 37 -6.68 5.79 -8.41
CA ASP A 37 -7.77 5.04 -7.80
C ASP A 37 -7.29 3.58 -7.77
N GLY A 38 -6.72 3.19 -6.63
CA GLY A 38 -6.09 1.90 -6.47
C GLY A 38 -7.11 0.79 -6.74
N GLU A 39 -6.72 -0.18 -7.57
CA GLU A 39 -7.54 -1.33 -7.95
C GLU A 39 -8.34 -1.87 -6.74
N PRO A 40 -9.66 -2.09 -6.89
CA PRO A 40 -10.49 -2.56 -5.79
C PRO A 40 -9.98 -3.92 -5.33
N LEU A 41 -9.71 -4.07 -4.03
CA LEU A 41 -9.21 -5.32 -3.47
C LEU A 41 -10.30 -6.12 -2.76
N ALA A 42 -10.24 -7.45 -2.86
CA ALA A 42 -11.07 -8.40 -2.14
C ALA A 42 -10.24 -9.20 -1.11
N ILE A 43 -10.86 -9.58 -0.01
CA ILE A 43 -10.25 -10.54 0.94
C ILE A 43 -10.58 -11.94 0.46
N ILE A 44 -9.56 -12.77 0.34
CA ILE A 44 -9.70 -14.15 -0.12
C ILE A 44 -9.24 -15.12 0.97
N ALA A 45 -9.84 -16.30 0.99
CA ALA A 45 -9.47 -17.38 1.89
C ALA A 45 -9.56 -18.74 1.19
N ASN A 46 -8.93 -19.73 1.80
CA ASN A 46 -9.06 -21.11 1.36
C ASN A 46 -10.52 -21.59 1.51
N HIS A 47 -10.96 -22.50 0.63
CA HIS A 47 -12.29 -23.13 0.70
C HIS A 47 -12.53 -23.91 2.00
N SER A 48 -11.48 -24.29 2.73
CA SER A 48 -11.60 -24.91 4.06
C SER A 48 -12.11 -23.95 5.13
N VAL A 49 -12.08 -22.63 4.90
CA VAL A 49 -12.49 -21.62 5.87
C VAL A 49 -14.02 -21.45 5.80
N THR A 50 -14.71 -21.80 6.87
CA THR A 50 -16.18 -21.69 6.96
C THR A 50 -16.69 -20.25 7.13
N THR A 51 -15.80 -19.33 7.52
CA THR A 51 -16.14 -17.93 7.75
C THR A 51 -16.29 -17.17 6.42
N LEU A 52 -17.53 -16.79 6.09
CA LEU A 52 -17.87 -16.08 4.86
C LEU A 52 -17.87 -14.56 4.97
N GLN A 53 -17.88 -14.03 6.20
CA GLN A 53 -17.94 -12.59 6.47
C GLN A 53 -17.00 -12.22 7.62
N LEU A 54 -16.36 -11.06 7.49
CA LEU A 54 -15.54 -10.46 8.55
C LEU A 54 -15.83 -8.97 8.64
N SER A 55 -15.76 -8.40 9.84
CA SER A 55 -15.68 -6.94 10.00
C SER A 55 -14.30 -6.41 9.57
N ARG A 56 -14.21 -5.10 9.28
CA ARG A 56 -12.91 -4.44 9.03
C ARG A 56 -11.96 -4.60 10.22
N SER A 57 -12.49 -4.53 11.44
CA SER A 57 -11.74 -4.76 12.67
C SER A 57 -11.13 -6.17 12.72
N GLU A 58 -11.92 -7.20 12.39
CA GLU A 58 -11.41 -8.58 12.37
C GLU A 58 -10.36 -8.81 11.28
N VAL A 59 -10.57 -8.26 10.08
CA VAL A 59 -9.54 -8.29 9.03
C VAL A 59 -8.25 -7.68 9.57
N ARG A 60 -8.33 -6.51 10.20
CA ARG A 60 -7.17 -5.88 10.84
C ARG A 60 -6.52 -6.78 11.87
N GLN A 61 -7.29 -7.35 12.80
CA GLN A 61 -6.77 -8.23 13.84
C GLN A 61 -6.06 -9.47 13.26
N ILE A 62 -6.60 -10.05 12.19
CA ILE A 62 -5.98 -11.20 11.52
C ILE A 62 -4.66 -10.80 10.88
N PHE A 63 -4.64 -9.73 10.07
CA PHE A 63 -3.43 -9.31 9.37
C PHE A 63 -2.36 -8.73 10.30
N THR A 64 -2.72 -8.24 11.50
CA THR A 64 -1.76 -7.83 12.54
C THR A 64 -1.39 -8.96 13.51
N ALA A 65 -1.81 -10.21 13.24
CA ALA A 65 -1.58 -11.39 14.08
C ALA A 65 -2.16 -11.32 15.52
N ASN A 66 -3.14 -10.44 15.76
CA ASN A 66 -3.90 -10.38 17.01
C ASN A 66 -5.00 -11.47 17.07
N LYS A 67 -5.50 -11.92 15.92
CA LYS A 67 -6.41 -13.07 15.77
C LYS A 67 -5.71 -14.13 14.93
N GLN A 68 -5.35 -15.25 15.55
CA GLN A 68 -4.52 -16.31 14.93
C GLN A 68 -5.27 -17.62 14.69
N TYR A 69 -6.53 -17.71 15.11
CA TYR A 69 -7.36 -18.91 14.98
C TYR A 69 -8.74 -18.54 14.43
N TRP A 70 -9.26 -19.39 13.55
CA TRP A 70 -10.63 -19.36 13.09
C TRP A 70 -11.59 -19.82 14.20
N PRO A 71 -12.92 -19.56 14.08
CA PRO A 71 -13.90 -19.98 15.09
C PRO A 71 -13.94 -21.51 15.35
N ASP A 72 -13.53 -22.30 14.37
CA ASP A 72 -13.42 -23.77 14.47
C ASP A 72 -12.11 -24.24 15.16
N GLY A 73 -11.25 -23.31 15.57
CA GLY A 73 -9.96 -23.59 16.21
C GLY A 73 -8.81 -23.84 15.24
N SER A 74 -9.04 -23.86 13.93
CA SER A 74 -7.96 -24.01 12.95
C SER A 74 -7.07 -22.76 12.89
N LYS A 75 -5.76 -22.95 12.70
CA LYS A 75 -4.79 -21.85 12.67
C LYS A 75 -4.95 -21.03 11.39
N ILE A 76 -4.90 -19.71 11.51
CA ILE A 76 -4.92 -18.78 10.37
C ILE A 76 -3.51 -18.65 9.80
N THR A 77 -3.35 -18.98 8.51
CA THR A 77 -2.11 -18.72 7.76
C THR A 77 -2.30 -17.50 6.87
N VAL A 78 -1.61 -16.41 7.17
CA VAL A 78 -1.74 -15.15 6.44
C VAL A 78 -0.68 -15.08 5.34
N PHE A 79 -1.08 -14.82 4.10
CA PHE A 79 -0.18 -14.55 2.98
C PHE A 79 -0.22 -13.07 2.56
N VAL A 80 0.95 -12.48 2.33
CA VAL A 80 1.09 -11.07 1.94
C VAL A 80 2.13 -10.90 0.84
N MET A 81 1.99 -9.89 -0.01
CA MET A 81 3.01 -9.53 -1.00
C MET A 81 4.11 -8.63 -0.42
N ASP A 82 5.21 -8.48 -1.15
CA ASP A 82 6.28 -7.52 -0.81
C ASP A 82 5.73 -6.09 -0.60
N PRO A 83 6.18 -5.37 0.45
CA PRO A 83 5.66 -4.05 0.80
C PRO A 83 5.90 -2.96 -0.24
N ARG A 84 6.80 -3.19 -1.19
CA ARG A 84 7.08 -2.24 -2.29
C ARG A 84 6.01 -2.28 -3.38
N THR A 85 5.25 -3.37 -3.46
CA THR A 85 4.21 -3.56 -4.49
C THR A 85 3.02 -2.62 -4.29
N SER A 86 2.44 -2.14 -5.39
CA SER A 86 1.25 -1.26 -5.37
C SER A 86 0.06 -1.98 -4.73
N ILE A 87 -0.12 -3.27 -5.02
CA ILE A 87 -1.21 -4.09 -4.46
C ILE A 87 -1.12 -4.14 -2.93
N HIS A 88 0.06 -4.39 -2.35
CA HIS A 88 0.22 -4.42 -0.89
C HIS A 88 0.01 -3.03 -0.25
N LYS A 89 0.46 -1.96 -0.90
CA LYS A 89 0.22 -0.58 -0.44
C LYS A 89 -1.27 -0.26 -0.42
N ASN A 90 -1.97 -0.57 -1.50
CA ASN A 90 -3.42 -0.39 -1.62
C ASN A 90 -4.16 -1.21 -0.57
N PHE A 91 -3.74 -2.46 -0.34
CA PHE A 91 -4.32 -3.32 0.69
C PHE A 91 -4.21 -2.70 2.08
N CYS A 92 -2.99 -2.30 2.48
CA CYS A 92 -2.73 -1.67 3.77
C CYS A 92 -3.60 -0.43 3.97
N GLN A 93 -3.66 0.43 2.95
CA GLN A 93 -4.40 1.70 3.05
C GLN A 93 -5.92 1.50 3.02
N GLN A 94 -6.45 0.72 2.07
CA GLN A 94 -7.89 0.58 1.87
C GLN A 94 -8.53 -0.36 2.90
N LYS A 95 -7.90 -1.51 3.18
CA LYS A 95 -8.49 -2.54 4.05
C LYS A 95 -8.10 -2.35 5.51
N LEU A 96 -6.83 -2.01 5.77
CA LEU A 96 -6.31 -1.93 7.13
C LEU A 96 -6.27 -0.49 7.70
N GLN A 97 -6.41 0.53 6.85
CA GLN A 97 -6.24 1.96 7.20
C GLN A 97 -4.89 2.25 7.87
N MET A 98 -3.83 1.63 7.35
CA MET A 98 -2.45 1.85 7.80
C MET A 98 -1.48 1.77 6.63
N PHE A 99 -0.23 2.15 6.86
CA PHE A 99 0.83 2.04 5.88
C PHE A 99 1.64 0.74 6.05
N PRO A 100 2.26 0.20 4.98
CA PRO A 100 3.02 -1.05 5.05
C PRO A 100 4.08 -1.10 6.15
N TYR A 101 4.80 0.00 6.39
CA TYR A 101 5.83 0.05 7.44
C TYR A 101 5.25 -0.08 8.85
N GLN A 102 4.00 0.34 9.08
CA GLN A 102 3.33 0.18 10.37
C GLN A 102 2.98 -1.28 10.58
N LEU A 103 2.47 -1.94 9.54
CA LEU A 103 2.14 -3.36 9.56
C LEU A 103 3.39 -4.23 9.77
N GLU A 104 4.50 -3.93 9.07
CA GLU A 104 5.77 -4.63 9.24
C GLU A 104 6.36 -4.45 10.65
N ARG A 105 6.23 -3.25 11.24
CA ARG A 105 6.63 -3.01 12.64
C ARG A 105 5.85 -3.91 13.61
N LEU A 106 4.55 -4.09 13.40
CA LEU A 106 3.72 -4.96 14.24
C LEU A 106 4.18 -6.43 14.13
N TRP A 107 4.47 -6.91 12.92
CA TRP A 107 4.99 -8.27 12.74
C TRP A 107 6.36 -8.49 13.37
N ASN A 108 7.25 -7.48 13.33
CA ASN A 108 8.52 -7.53 14.03
C ASN A 108 8.30 -7.68 15.54
N GLN A 109 7.37 -6.91 16.13
CA GLN A 109 7.04 -7.01 17.55
C GLN A 109 6.46 -8.39 17.92
N VAL A 110 5.55 -8.93 17.11
CA VAL A 110 4.98 -10.28 17.29
C VAL A 110 6.07 -11.34 17.24
N THR A 111 7.00 -11.23 16.29
CA THR A 111 8.12 -12.17 16.12
C THR A 111 9.10 -12.11 17.29
N PHE A 112 9.54 -10.92 17.68
CA PHE A 112 10.51 -10.76 18.79
C PHE A 112 9.94 -11.16 20.15
N SER A 113 8.63 -11.00 20.35
CA SER A 113 7.96 -11.38 21.60
C SER A 113 7.52 -12.85 21.64
N GLY A 114 7.59 -13.58 20.52
CA GLY A 114 7.11 -14.96 20.43
C GLY A 114 5.59 -15.11 20.54
N GLN A 115 4.82 -14.03 20.40
CA GLN A 115 3.36 -14.02 20.61
C GLN A 115 2.57 -14.56 19.42
N GLY A 116 3.22 -14.86 18.30
CA GLY A 116 2.55 -15.36 17.11
C GLY A 116 3.50 -15.58 15.95
N SER A 117 2.92 -16.01 14.82
CA SER A 117 3.64 -16.17 13.57
C SER A 117 3.40 -14.96 12.67
N PRO A 118 4.45 -14.33 12.10
CA PRO A 118 4.27 -13.32 11.05
C PRO A 118 3.64 -13.97 9.81
N PRO A 119 3.09 -13.16 8.88
CA PRO A 119 2.58 -13.69 7.63
C PRO A 119 3.71 -14.23 6.74
N VAL A 120 3.32 -15.13 5.84
CA VAL A 120 4.20 -15.63 4.78
C VAL A 120 4.22 -14.62 3.64
N LYS A 121 5.42 -14.17 3.25
CA LYS A 121 5.61 -13.25 2.13
C LYS A 121 5.72 -14.02 0.81
N VAL A 122 5.03 -13.55 -0.22
CA VAL A 122 5.07 -14.08 -1.60
C VAL A 122 5.46 -12.99 -2.59
N SER A 123 6.00 -13.38 -3.74
CA SER A 123 6.62 -12.45 -4.70
C SER A 123 5.61 -11.88 -5.69
N THR A 124 4.58 -12.64 -6.05
CA THR A 124 3.63 -12.26 -7.11
C THR A 124 2.18 -12.39 -6.68
N HIS A 125 1.29 -11.71 -7.41
CA HIS A 125 -0.14 -11.78 -7.18
C HIS A 125 -0.70 -13.20 -7.39
N ALA A 126 -0.28 -13.86 -8.48
CA ALA A 126 -0.68 -15.22 -8.79
C ALA A 126 -0.18 -16.22 -7.72
N GLU A 127 1.04 -16.05 -7.22
CA GLU A 127 1.59 -16.86 -6.14
C GLU A 127 0.79 -16.69 -4.84
N LEU A 128 0.32 -15.47 -4.53
CA LEU A 128 -0.55 -15.24 -3.37
C LEU A 128 -1.85 -16.03 -3.47
N ILE A 129 -2.56 -15.93 -4.60
CA ILE A 129 -3.81 -16.68 -4.82
C ILE A 129 -3.55 -18.18 -4.72
N GLN A 130 -2.48 -18.66 -5.37
CA GLN A 130 -2.13 -20.07 -5.36
C GLN A 130 -1.78 -20.57 -3.95
N ALA A 131 -1.05 -19.79 -3.15
CA ALA A 131 -0.69 -20.13 -1.79
C ALA A 131 -1.93 -20.19 -0.87
N VAL A 132 -2.87 -19.25 -1.03
CA VAL A 132 -4.15 -19.28 -0.32
C VAL A 132 -4.96 -20.50 -0.75
N LYS A 133 -4.97 -20.84 -2.05
CA LYS A 133 -5.68 -22.00 -2.58
C LYS A 133 -5.13 -23.34 -2.06
N SER A 134 -3.81 -23.46 -1.93
CA SER A 134 -3.16 -24.72 -1.54
C SER A 134 -3.06 -24.94 -0.02
N THR A 135 -3.31 -23.91 0.79
CA THR A 135 -3.10 -23.97 2.23
C THR A 135 -4.42 -23.91 2.99
N PRO A 136 -4.85 -24.99 3.66
CA PRO A 136 -6.02 -24.97 4.53
C PRO A 136 -5.92 -23.90 5.61
N GLY A 137 -7.02 -23.20 5.88
CA GLY A 137 -7.07 -22.12 6.88
C GLY A 137 -6.39 -20.82 6.44
N ALA A 138 -5.92 -20.72 5.19
CA ALA A 138 -5.21 -19.54 4.72
C ALA A 138 -6.13 -18.36 4.38
N ILE A 139 -5.57 -17.16 4.50
CA ILE A 139 -6.18 -15.88 4.13
C ILE A 139 -5.16 -14.98 3.42
N GLY A 140 -5.65 -14.19 2.46
CA GLY A 140 -4.89 -13.20 1.74
C GLY A 140 -5.81 -12.15 1.10
N TYR A 141 -5.31 -11.47 0.07
CA TYR A 141 -6.07 -10.47 -0.68
C TYR A 141 -5.75 -10.57 -2.17
N ALA A 142 -6.73 -10.22 -3.01
CA ALA A 142 -6.60 -10.22 -4.46
C ALA A 142 -7.24 -8.99 -5.08
N ILE A 143 -6.87 -8.68 -6.32
CA ILE A 143 -7.61 -7.72 -7.13
C ILE A 143 -9.03 -8.26 -7.32
N ALA A 144 -10.04 -7.42 -7.10
CA ALA A 144 -11.44 -7.83 -7.21
C ALA A 144 -11.73 -8.25 -8.65
N GLY A 145 -12.25 -9.47 -8.82
CA GLY A 145 -12.45 -10.09 -10.12
C GLY A 145 -11.31 -11.03 -10.56
N GLU A 146 -10.13 -10.96 -9.94
CA GLU A 146 -8.99 -11.82 -10.23
C GLU A 146 -8.75 -12.90 -9.16
N SER A 147 -9.71 -13.11 -8.24
CA SER A 147 -9.57 -14.09 -7.16
C SER A 147 -9.42 -15.54 -7.65
N GLY A 148 -9.89 -15.87 -8.86
CA GLY A 148 -9.88 -17.24 -9.37
C GLY A 148 -10.75 -18.18 -8.53
N ASP A 149 -10.30 -19.43 -8.38
CA ASP A 149 -10.98 -20.49 -7.61
C ASP A 149 -10.54 -20.51 -6.14
N VAL A 150 -10.82 -19.41 -5.44
CA VAL A 150 -10.67 -19.28 -3.98
C VAL A 150 -11.90 -18.60 -3.41
N GLN A 151 -12.19 -18.84 -2.13
CA GLN A 151 -13.33 -18.24 -1.48
C GLN A 151 -13.10 -16.75 -1.23
N THR A 152 -14.06 -15.90 -1.60
CA THR A 152 -14.02 -14.46 -1.27
C THR A 152 -14.81 -14.19 0.01
N ILE A 153 -14.18 -13.53 0.98
CA ILE A 153 -14.81 -13.14 2.25
C ILE A 153 -15.43 -11.75 2.12
N ARG A 154 -16.70 -11.59 2.51
CA ARG A 154 -17.36 -10.28 2.53
C ARG A 154 -16.87 -9.47 3.72
N VAL A 155 -16.51 -8.21 3.49
CA VAL A 155 -16.04 -7.32 4.55
C VAL A 155 -17.13 -6.32 4.92
N ASN A 156 -17.61 -6.38 6.16
CA ASN A 156 -18.61 -5.47 6.71
C ASN A 156 -17.95 -4.23 7.34
N ASN A 157 -18.63 -3.09 7.29
CA ASN A 157 -18.12 -1.79 7.79
C ASN A 157 -18.17 -1.60 9.33
N SER A 158 -18.44 -2.67 10.10
CA SER A 158 -18.51 -2.63 11.57
C SER A 158 -17.17 -2.34 12.25
#